data_AF-A0A957VI52-F1
#
_entry.id   AF-A0A957VI52-F1
#
_cell.length_a   1.000
_cell.length_b   1.000
_cell.length_c   1.000
_cell.angle_alpha   90.00
_cell.angle_beta   90.00
_cell.angle_gamma   90.00
#
_symmetry.space_group_name_H-M   'P 1'
#
loop_
_entity.id
_entity.type
_entity.pdbx_description
1 polymer ?
#
loop_
_entity_poly.entity_id
_entity_poly.type
_entity_poly.pdbx_seq_one_letter_code
_entity_poly.pdbx_strand_id
1 'polypeptide(L)'
;MDHLRQFYRRHAAFLIVLALFVSFRVLALFTLRTGGFVADFSDYDFYATWGRLTHMGYRTFDNLWTAYPPLFAAIMLPVYELSARVPVWIEPRLWFHLLFGLTLLVFETGNLVLIYRLGAKLDRDAGAVAPAGTLALSPTPGLTAALLYALLFVPAYTL
;
A
#
# COMPACT_ATOMS: atom_id res chain seq x y z
N MET A 1 -22.00 -21.37 9.12
CA MET A 1 -20.87 -20.85 9.93
C MET A 1 -19.57 -21.63 9.70
N ASP A 2 -19.63 -22.92 9.34
CA ASP A 2 -18.44 -23.77 9.23
C ASP A 2 -17.48 -23.39 8.08
N HIS A 3 -18.01 -22.91 6.95
CA HIS A 3 -17.20 -22.41 5.83
C HIS A 3 -16.32 -21.21 6.22
N LEU A 4 -16.86 -20.28 7.03
CA LEU A 4 -16.10 -19.13 7.52
C LEU A 4 -14.96 -19.58 8.42
N ARG A 5 -15.25 -20.47 9.37
CA ARG A 5 -14.24 -21.02 10.30
C ARG A 5 -13.15 -21.76 9.54
N GLN A 6 -13.51 -22.55 8.53
CA GLN A 6 -12.55 -23.28 7.70
C GLN A 6 -11.66 -22.32 6.89
N PHE A 7 -12.24 -21.24 6.33
CA PHE A 7 -11.48 -20.20 5.65
C PHE A 7 -10.47 -19.53 6.60
N TYR A 8 -10.90 -19.08 7.76
CA TYR A 8 -10.02 -18.44 8.75
C TYR A 8 -8.90 -19.38 9.20
N ARG A 9 -9.19 -20.65 9.47
CA ARG A 9 -8.17 -21.63 9.85
C ARG A 9 -7.14 -21.86 8.74
N ARG A 10 -7.59 -21.88 7.48
CA ARG A 10 -6.71 -22.05 6.31
C ARG A 10 -5.79 -20.85 6.08
N HIS A 11 -6.28 -19.64 6.31
CA HIS A 11 -5.57 -18.40 5.99
C HIS A 11 -5.04 -17.65 7.21
N ALA A 12 -5.12 -18.24 8.41
CA ALA A 12 -4.80 -17.58 9.67
C ALA A 12 -3.41 -16.91 9.67
N ALA A 13 -2.37 -17.63 9.24
CA ALA A 13 -1.02 -17.10 9.18
C ALA A 13 -0.91 -15.89 8.23
N PHE A 14 -1.55 -15.97 7.05
CA PHE A 14 -1.59 -14.84 6.13
C PHE A 14 -2.36 -13.65 6.70
N LEU A 15 -3.49 -13.88 7.39
CA LEU A 15 -4.27 -12.81 8.00
C LEU A 15 -3.50 -12.08 9.11
N ILE A 16 -2.67 -12.81 9.87
CA ILE A 16 -1.76 -12.19 10.85
C ILE A 16 -0.73 -11.31 10.15
N VAL A 17 -0.09 -11.80 9.09
CA VAL A 17 0.87 -11.01 8.29
C VAL A 17 0.20 -9.78 7.69
N LEU A 18 -1.00 -9.94 7.13
CA LEU A 18 -1.80 -8.85 6.57
C LEU A 18 -2.11 -7.79 7.64
N ALA A 19 -2.55 -8.22 8.82
CA ALA A 19 -2.86 -7.31 9.93
C ALA A 19 -1.62 -6.56 10.42
N LEU A 20 -0.48 -7.26 10.58
CA LEU A 20 0.79 -6.65 10.97
C LEU A 20 1.27 -5.66 9.91
N PHE A 21 1.22 -6.06 8.64
CA PHE A 21 1.59 -5.22 7.50
C PHE A 21 0.78 -3.92 7.51
N VAL A 22 -0.55 -4.01 7.50
CA VAL A 22 -1.42 -2.82 7.48
C VAL A 22 -1.21 -1.97 8.73
N SER A 23 -1.15 -2.58 9.91
CA SER A 23 -1.01 -1.83 11.18
C SER A 23 0.31 -1.08 11.24
N PHE A 24 1.42 -1.72 10.89
CA PHE A 24 2.74 -1.08 10.89
C PHE A 24 2.79 0.09 9.90
N ARG A 25 2.20 -0.09 8.72
CA ARG A 25 2.15 0.89 7.64
C ARG A 25 1.26 2.09 7.99
N VAL A 26 0.10 1.86 8.59
CA VAL A 26 -0.74 2.93 9.15
C VAL A 26 0.04 3.69 10.22
N LEU A 27 0.65 2.99 11.18
CA LEU A 27 1.44 3.65 12.22
C LEU A 27 2.60 4.47 11.62
N ALA A 28 3.28 3.96 10.59
CA ALA A 28 4.33 4.69 9.87
C ALA A 28 3.81 5.99 9.22
N LEU A 29 2.62 5.96 8.61
CA LEU A 29 1.96 7.16 8.07
C LEU A 29 1.60 8.18 9.16
N PHE A 30 1.26 7.71 10.36
CA PHE A 30 0.91 8.55 11.51
C PHE A 30 2.09 8.97 12.38
N THR A 31 3.27 8.34 12.27
CA THR A 31 4.49 8.74 12.96
C THR A 31 5.05 10.03 12.38
N LEU A 32 4.37 11.12 12.70
CA LEU A 32 4.85 12.49 12.66
C LEU A 32 6.01 12.58 13.68
N ARG A 33 7.22 12.95 13.27
CA ARG A 33 8.31 13.17 14.23
C ARG A 33 7.93 14.34 15.14
N THR A 34 8.23 14.24 16.43
CA THR A 34 8.23 15.40 17.34
C THR A 34 9.26 16.41 16.83
N GLY A 35 8.80 17.46 16.15
CA GLY A 35 9.62 18.50 15.53
C GLY A 35 9.65 18.52 13.98
N GLY A 36 8.90 17.66 13.28
CA GLY A 36 8.81 17.70 11.81
C GLY A 36 8.12 16.49 11.16
N PHE A 37 7.79 16.58 9.88
CA PHE A 37 7.17 15.51 9.10
C PHE A 37 8.25 14.56 8.54
N VAL A 38 8.07 13.24 8.58
CA VAL A 38 9.10 12.26 8.14
C VAL A 38 9.30 12.21 6.61
N ALA A 39 8.49 12.92 5.82
CA ALA A 39 8.55 12.86 4.36
C ALA A 39 9.54 13.81 3.67
N ASP A 40 10.59 14.27 4.35
CA ASP A 40 11.65 15.06 3.70
C ASP A 40 12.45 14.27 2.65
N PHE A 41 12.27 12.95 2.55
CA PHE A 41 12.85 12.12 1.50
C PHE A 41 11.89 11.72 0.38
N SER A 42 10.57 11.92 0.55
CA SER A 42 9.61 11.34 -0.38
C SER A 42 9.19 12.24 -1.53
N ASP A 43 8.82 11.61 -2.65
CA ASP A 43 8.27 12.27 -3.84
C ASP A 43 6.90 12.96 -3.59
N TYR A 44 6.38 12.96 -2.36
CA TYR A 44 5.11 13.62 -2.03
C TYR A 44 5.13 15.12 -2.32
N ASP A 45 6.25 15.79 -2.11
CA ASP A 45 6.37 17.21 -2.47
C ASP A 45 6.31 17.41 -3.99
N PHE A 46 6.90 16.50 -4.74
CA PHE A 46 6.79 16.48 -6.20
C PHE A 46 5.33 16.25 -6.63
N TYR A 47 4.63 15.28 -6.03
CA TYR A 47 3.21 15.03 -6.33
C TYR A 47 2.29 16.18 -5.93
N ALA A 48 2.54 16.82 -4.78
CA ALA A 48 1.80 18.00 -4.36
C ALA A 48 2.05 19.19 -5.30
N THR A 49 3.29 19.32 -5.81
CA THR A 49 3.63 20.33 -6.83
C THR A 49 2.85 20.09 -8.10
N TRP A 50 2.75 18.84 -8.54
CA TRP A 50 1.95 18.48 -9.70
C TRP A 50 0.49 18.90 -9.54
N GLY A 51 -0.12 18.65 -8.38
CA GLY A 51 -1.44 19.17 -8.04
C GLY A 51 -1.55 20.69 -8.15
N ARG A 52 -0.58 21.45 -7.61
CA ARG A 52 -0.55 22.92 -7.73
C ARG A 52 -0.47 23.40 -9.18
N LEU A 53 0.30 22.72 -10.02
CA LEU A 53 0.43 23.08 -11.44
C LEU A 53 -0.91 22.95 -12.18
N THR A 54 -1.79 22.03 -11.77
CA THR A 54 -3.13 21.94 -12.39
C THR A 54 -3.96 23.20 -12.20
N HIS A 55 -3.86 23.85 -11.04
CA HIS A 55 -4.51 25.14 -10.78
C HIS A 55 -3.90 26.30 -11.58
N MET A 56 -2.67 26.15 -12.08
CA MET A 56 -2.01 27.11 -12.97
C MET A 56 -2.34 26.87 -14.46
N GLY A 57 -3.22 25.91 -14.77
CA GLY A 57 -3.63 25.59 -16.14
C GLY A 57 -2.81 24.47 -16.80
N TYR A 58 -1.90 23.84 -16.09
CA TYR A 58 -1.17 22.68 -16.59
C TYR A 58 -2.04 21.41 -16.54
N ARG A 59 -1.96 20.59 -17.58
CA ARG A 59 -2.68 19.34 -17.77
C ARG A 59 -1.69 18.23 -18.07
N THR A 60 -1.74 17.18 -17.26
CA THR A 60 -0.90 16.00 -17.45
C THR A 60 -1.13 15.37 -18.82
N PHE A 61 -0.03 14.96 -19.48
CA PHE A 61 -0.03 14.31 -20.79
C PHE A 61 -0.46 15.21 -21.95
N ASP A 62 -0.68 16.50 -21.68
CA ASP A 62 -0.95 17.54 -22.68
C ASP A 62 0.21 18.55 -22.68
N ASN A 63 0.30 19.39 -21.64
CA ASN A 63 1.35 20.41 -21.50
C ASN A 63 2.21 20.24 -20.23
N LEU A 64 1.98 19.17 -19.46
CA LEU A 64 2.79 18.77 -18.31
C LEU A 64 3.32 17.36 -18.52
N TRP A 65 4.63 17.27 -18.73
CA TRP A 65 5.34 16.01 -18.90
C TRP A 65 5.49 15.28 -17.57
N THR A 66 5.32 13.97 -17.60
CA THR A 66 5.52 13.08 -16.44
C THR A 66 6.02 11.72 -16.92
N ALA A 67 6.90 11.09 -16.13
CA ALA A 67 7.34 9.71 -16.35
C ALA A 67 6.35 8.68 -15.81
N TYR A 68 5.38 9.11 -14.98
CA TYR A 68 4.41 8.21 -14.37
C TYR A 68 3.31 7.81 -15.37
N PRO A 69 2.79 6.57 -15.27
CA PRO A 69 1.71 6.12 -16.13
C PRO A 69 0.42 6.91 -15.89
N PRO A 70 -0.50 6.99 -16.87
CA PRO A 70 -1.75 7.76 -16.76
C PRO A 70 -2.61 7.43 -15.54
N LEU A 71 -2.64 6.15 -15.15
CA LEU A 71 -3.37 5.71 -13.97
C LEU A 71 -2.89 6.40 -12.68
N PHE A 72 -1.59 6.64 -12.55
CA PHE A 72 -1.03 7.29 -11.37
C PHE A 72 -1.56 8.72 -11.24
N ALA A 73 -1.49 9.51 -12.31
CA ALA A 73 -2.02 10.88 -12.32
C ALA A 73 -3.53 10.91 -12.09
N ALA A 74 -4.28 9.97 -12.69
CA ALA A 74 -5.73 9.86 -12.55
C ALA A 74 -6.17 9.55 -11.11
N ILE A 75 -5.30 8.97 -10.28
CA ILE A 75 -5.57 8.71 -8.86
C ILE A 75 -5.03 9.85 -7.98
N MET A 76 -3.79 10.26 -8.20
CA MET A 76 -3.09 11.23 -7.37
C MET A 76 -3.75 12.61 -7.42
N LEU A 77 -4.16 13.09 -8.60
CA LEU A 77 -4.74 14.44 -8.75
C LEU A 77 -6.09 14.60 -8.02
N PRO A 78 -7.06 13.67 -8.15
CA PRO A 78 -8.28 13.73 -7.33
C PRO A 78 -8.01 13.67 -5.82
N VAL A 79 -7.00 12.90 -5.40
CA VAL A 79 -6.60 12.86 -3.98
C VAL A 79 -6.04 14.21 -3.53
N TYR A 80 -5.22 14.84 -4.38
CA TYR A 80 -4.74 16.20 -4.14
C TYR A 80 -5.90 17.20 -4.01
N GLU A 81 -6.84 17.20 -4.95
CA GLU A 81 -8.02 18.07 -4.91
C GLU A 81 -8.87 17.84 -3.65
N LEU A 82 -9.06 16.58 -3.26
CA LEU A 82 -9.78 16.24 -2.03
C LEU A 82 -9.05 16.78 -0.79
N SER A 83 -7.73 16.63 -0.75
CA SER A 83 -6.91 17.13 0.35
C SER A 83 -6.94 18.65 0.47
N ALA A 84 -6.97 19.37 -0.66
CA ALA A 84 -6.98 20.82 -0.71
C ALA A 84 -8.31 21.44 -0.22
N ARG A 85 -9.39 20.64 -0.14
CA ARG A 85 -10.68 21.06 0.44
C ARG A 85 -10.69 21.02 1.96
N VAL A 86 -9.73 20.35 2.58
CA VAL A 86 -9.62 20.25 4.03
C VAL A 86 -8.85 21.46 4.56
N PRO A 87 -9.34 22.15 5.61
CA PRO A 87 -8.60 23.26 6.20
C PRO A 87 -7.17 22.87 6.61
N VAL A 88 -6.23 23.75 6.31
CA VAL A 88 -4.82 23.58 6.67
C VAL A 88 -4.69 23.41 8.20
N TRP A 89 -3.90 22.42 8.61
CA TRP A 89 -3.50 22.22 10.01
C TRP A 89 -2.14 22.87 10.27
N ILE A 90 -1.47 22.51 11.37
CA ILE A 90 -0.11 22.96 11.71
C ILE A 90 0.88 22.67 10.56
N GLU A 91 0.79 21.50 9.93
CA GLU A 91 1.55 21.13 8.74
C GLU A 91 0.66 21.25 7.49
N PRO A 92 0.95 22.16 6.55
CA PRO A 92 0.11 22.40 5.36
C PRO A 92 -0.07 21.18 4.47
N ARG A 93 0.89 20.26 4.47
CA ARG A 93 0.88 19.09 3.58
C ARG A 93 0.24 17.86 4.22
N LEU A 94 -0.18 17.94 5.49
CA LEU A 94 -0.65 16.80 6.30
C LEU A 94 -1.72 15.97 5.57
N TRP A 95 -2.78 16.64 5.10
CA TRP A 95 -3.92 15.95 4.52
C TRP A 95 -3.59 15.25 3.21
N PHE A 96 -2.78 15.88 2.36
CA PHE A 96 -2.33 15.25 1.13
C PHE A 96 -1.51 13.99 1.44
N HIS A 97 -0.57 14.09 2.38
CA HIS A 97 0.25 12.95 2.76
C HIS A 97 -0.55 11.79 3.33
N LEU A 98 -1.47 12.07 4.25
CA LEU A 98 -2.29 11.02 4.86
C LEU A 98 -3.22 10.38 3.82
N LEU A 99 -3.94 11.16 3.03
CA LEU A 99 -4.91 10.63 2.06
C LEU A 99 -4.22 9.86 0.94
N PHE A 100 -3.11 10.39 0.42
CA PHE A 100 -2.35 9.71 -0.62
C PHE A 100 -1.63 8.48 -0.09
N GLY A 101 -1.03 8.54 1.10
CA GLY A 101 -0.42 7.39 1.76
C GLY A 101 -1.42 6.26 2.06
N LEU A 102 -2.62 6.59 2.52
CA LEU A 102 -3.68 5.61 2.71
C LEU A 102 -4.14 5.00 1.38
N THR A 103 -4.19 5.80 0.31
CA THR A 103 -4.52 5.33 -1.03
C THR A 103 -3.47 4.33 -1.53
N LEU A 104 -2.18 4.67 -1.40
CA LEU A 104 -1.08 3.75 -1.74
C LEU A 104 -1.11 2.49 -0.88
N LEU A 105 -1.43 2.60 0.40
CA LEU A 105 -1.57 1.44 1.30
C LEU A 105 -2.67 0.48 0.83
N VAL A 106 -3.78 0.96 0.26
CA VAL A 106 -4.80 0.09 -0.34
C VAL A 106 -4.20 -0.72 -1.50
N PHE A 107 -3.41 -0.09 -2.37
CA PHE A 107 -2.74 -0.78 -3.48
C PHE A 107 -1.66 -1.77 -2.99
N GLU A 108 -0.84 -1.38 -2.03
CA GLU A 108 0.17 -2.25 -1.42
C GLU A 108 -0.48 -3.46 -0.74
N THR A 109 -1.60 -3.25 -0.05
CA THR A 109 -2.39 -4.33 0.57
C THR A 109 -2.96 -5.26 -0.50
N GLY A 110 -3.49 -4.71 -1.59
CA GLY A 110 -3.94 -5.48 -2.74
C GLY A 110 -2.83 -6.33 -3.34
N ASN A 111 -1.64 -5.76 -3.52
CA ASN A 111 -0.46 -6.46 -4.02
C ASN A 111 -0.07 -7.63 -3.11
N LEU A 112 0.00 -7.40 -1.79
CA LEU A 112 0.29 -8.46 -0.81
C LEU A 112 -0.71 -9.62 -0.91
N VAL A 113 -2.01 -9.31 -1.04
CA VAL A 113 -3.07 -10.32 -1.22
C VAL A 113 -2.91 -11.06 -2.54
N LEU A 114 -2.61 -10.37 -3.64
CA LEU A 114 -2.42 -10.99 -4.94
C LEU A 114 -1.19 -11.91 -4.98
N ILE A 115 -0.07 -11.49 -4.38
CA ILE A 115 1.15 -12.29 -4.25
C ILE A 115 0.87 -13.58 -3.48
N TYR A 116 0.18 -13.46 -2.33
CA TYR A 116 -0.22 -14.63 -1.56
C TYR A 116 -1.09 -15.59 -2.38
N ARG A 117 -2.11 -15.07 -3.06
CA ARG A 117 -3.02 -15.87 -3.89
C ARG A 117 -2.33 -16.51 -5.09
N LEU A 118 -1.36 -15.83 -5.69
CA LEU A 118 -0.61 -16.33 -6.83
C LEU A 118 0.30 -17.48 -6.39
N GLY A 119 1.06 -17.32 -5.29
CA GLY A 119 1.86 -18.42 -4.75
C GLY A 119 1.02 -19.63 -4.35
N ALA A 120 -0.14 -19.40 -3.71
CA ALA A 120 -1.07 -20.48 -3.37
C ALA A 120 -1.77 -21.12 -4.61
N LYS A 121 -1.81 -20.42 -5.75
CA LYS A 121 -2.26 -21.01 -7.03
C LYS A 121 -1.15 -21.89 -7.62
N LEU A 122 0.07 -21.39 -7.67
CA LEU A 122 1.23 -22.13 -8.20
C LEU A 122 1.46 -23.45 -7.45
N ASP A 123 1.32 -23.46 -6.12
CA ASP A 123 1.41 -24.70 -5.32
C ASP A 123 0.37 -25.75 -5.71
N ARG A 124 -0.87 -25.30 -5.95
CA ARG A 124 -1.97 -26.18 -6.36
C ARG A 124 -1.72 -26.73 -7.75
N ASP A 125 -1.29 -25.88 -8.68
CA ASP A 125 -1.01 -26.25 -10.06
C ASP A 125 0.21 -27.20 -10.15
N ALA A 126 1.17 -27.08 -9.24
CA ALA A 126 2.34 -27.97 -9.14
C ALA A 126 2.04 -29.35 -8.51
N GLY A 127 0.79 -29.62 -8.11
CA GLY A 127 0.40 -30.88 -7.47
C GLY A 127 1.05 -31.10 -6.10
N ALA A 128 1.52 -30.04 -5.44
CA ALA A 128 2.14 -30.12 -4.13
C ALA A 128 1.09 -30.58 -3.10
N VAL A 129 1.14 -31.86 -2.73
CA VAL A 129 0.36 -32.40 -1.63
C VAL A 129 0.94 -31.85 -0.34
N ALA A 130 0.19 -30.97 0.33
CA ALA A 130 0.57 -30.49 1.66
C ALA A 130 0.75 -31.72 2.57
N PRO A 131 1.95 -31.94 3.16
CA PRO A 131 2.19 -33.10 4.00
C PRO A 131 1.18 -33.09 5.15
N ALA A 132 0.38 -34.15 5.21
CA ALA A 132 -0.66 -34.31 6.21
C ALA A 132 -0.06 -34.13 7.61
N GLY A 133 -0.51 -33.11 8.34
CA GLY A 133 -0.07 -32.81 9.71
C GLY A 133 0.85 -31.61 9.90
N THR A 134 1.18 -30.85 8.84
CA THR A 134 1.89 -29.58 9.03
C THR A 134 0.96 -28.54 9.68
N LEU A 135 1.38 -28.01 10.83
CA LEU A 135 0.73 -26.90 11.52
C LEU A 135 0.51 -25.74 10.54
N ALA A 136 -0.56 -24.96 10.72
CA ALA A 136 -0.96 -23.82 9.88
C ALA A 136 0.09 -22.68 9.75
N LEU A 137 1.30 -22.88 10.29
CA LEU A 137 2.45 -21.98 10.29
C LEU A 137 3.60 -22.48 9.39
N SER A 138 3.51 -23.68 8.81
CA SER A 138 4.53 -24.14 7.86
C SER A 138 4.55 -23.19 6.63
N PRO A 139 5.74 -22.69 6.24
CA PRO A 139 5.85 -21.69 5.18
C PRO A 139 5.47 -22.30 3.83
N THR A 140 4.19 -22.13 3.46
CA THR A 140 3.74 -22.36 2.08
C THR A 140 4.42 -21.32 1.18
N PRO A 141 4.81 -21.66 -0.06
CA PRO A 141 5.35 -20.70 -1.02
C PRO A 141 4.55 -19.39 -1.14
N GLY A 142 3.21 -19.45 -1.09
CA GLY A 142 2.37 -18.25 -1.04
C GLY A 142 2.60 -17.38 0.20
N LEU A 143 2.69 -17.98 1.39
CA LEU A 143 2.99 -17.28 2.64
C LEU A 143 4.43 -16.73 2.64
N THR A 144 5.41 -17.49 2.16
CA THR A 144 6.81 -17.07 2.07
C THR A 144 6.96 -15.88 1.14
N ALA A 145 6.35 -15.90 -0.05
CA ALA A 145 6.39 -14.78 -0.98
C ALA A 145 5.73 -13.52 -0.38
N ALA A 146 4.59 -13.67 0.31
CA ALA A 146 3.93 -12.58 0.99
C ALA A 146 4.77 -12.00 2.14
N LEU A 147 5.44 -12.84 2.92
CA LEU A 147 6.36 -12.42 3.98
C LEU A 147 7.57 -11.67 3.42
N LEU A 148 8.21 -12.19 2.37
CA LEU A 148 9.34 -11.52 1.71
C LEU A 148 8.92 -10.15 1.17
N TYR A 149 7.75 -10.06 0.53
CA TYR A 149 7.20 -8.78 0.09
C TYR A 149 6.97 -7.84 1.27
N ALA A 150 6.33 -8.30 2.35
CA ALA A 150 6.03 -7.46 3.51
C ALA A 150 7.29 -6.92 4.22
N LEU A 151 8.37 -7.71 4.28
CA LEU A 151 9.61 -7.35 4.98
C LEU A 151 10.58 -6.54 4.12
N LEU A 152 10.75 -6.90 2.85
CA LEU A 152 11.80 -6.35 1.99
C LEU A 152 11.31 -5.19 1.13
N PHE A 153 9.99 -5.05 0.95
CA PHE A 153 9.44 -3.94 0.17
C PHE A 153 9.25 -2.72 1.08
N VAL A 154 10.14 -1.74 0.89
CA VAL A 154 10.03 -0.42 1.51
C VAL A 154 8.84 0.30 0.85
N PRO A 155 7.90 0.86 1.64
CA PRO A 155 6.76 1.57 1.10
C PRO A 155 7.17 2.74 0.24
N ALA A 156 6.37 2.99 -0.79
CA ALA A 156 6.57 4.12 -1.69
C ALA A 156 6.48 5.49 -0.98
N TYR A 157 5.94 5.53 0.23
CA TYR A 157 5.80 6.75 1.04
C TYR A 157 6.81 6.87 2.19
N THR A 158 7.73 5.91 2.29
CA THR A 158 8.90 6.01 3.17
C THR A 158 10.21 6.14 2.40
N LEU A 159 10.12 6.13 1.07
CA LEU A 159 11.19 6.50 0.14
C LEU A 159 11.03 7.95 -0.24
#